data_AF-A0A1Q7CZD6-F1
#
_entry.id   AF-A0A1Q7CZD6-F1
#
_cell.length_a   1.000
_cell.length_b   1.000
_cell.length_c   1.000
_cell.angle_alpha   90.00
_cell.angle_beta   90.00
_cell.angle_gamma   90.00
#
_symmetry.space_group_name_H-M   'P 1'
#
loop_
_entity.id
_entity.type
_entity.pdbx_description
1 polymer ?
#
loop_
_entity_poly.entity_id
_entity_poly.type
_entity_poly.pdbx_seq_one_letter_code
_entity_poly.pdbx_strand_id
1 'polypeptide(L)'
;MGFVMSLGLVWKVAAGAALLLILGTAATITYFNHTRPPALGLASATARTPAPPPVPGDLLDEVCRRPSVPGNAASTGISGLWVIQPHSAAGYRAHEKFAEVTSPHDAVARTERMSGWLLVGGSDSAPLMVTGCIAVDVRTLHSLDVLPGFDTGDRDKSAQDFLGARSHPYVVFQPYPVALRLNTSSDDVQHVSLAGDLDIGSVARPATFKLDVRLKDGQVTAAGQTTVSVHDYGIEVPEEAGGFVRVNPDIILEVSLILLKP
;
A
#
# COMPACT_ATOMS: atom_id res chain seq x y z
N MET A 1 61.57 -27.80 -20.94
CA MET A 1 61.34 -27.44 -19.52
C MET A 1 59.84 -27.27 -19.32
N GLY A 2 59.17 -28.30 -18.79
CA GLY A 2 57.73 -28.29 -18.55
C GLY A 2 57.40 -27.73 -17.18
N PHE A 3 56.56 -26.70 -17.12
CA PHE A 3 56.04 -26.14 -15.88
C PHE A 3 54.93 -27.08 -15.37
N VAL A 4 55.26 -27.95 -14.42
CA VAL A 4 54.25 -28.74 -13.69
C VAL A 4 53.64 -27.81 -12.64
N MET A 5 52.56 -27.12 -13.01
CA MET A 5 51.75 -26.38 -12.05
C MET A 5 51.05 -27.39 -11.13
N SER A 6 51.37 -27.33 -9.84
CA SER A 6 50.79 -28.18 -8.79
C SER A 6 49.26 -28.12 -8.82
N LEU A 7 48.62 -29.28 -9.02
CA LEU A 7 47.17 -29.49 -9.04
C LEU A 7 46.48 -28.92 -7.77
N GLY A 8 47.20 -28.82 -6.66
CA GLY A 8 46.70 -28.28 -5.38
C GLY A 8 46.61 -26.75 -5.33
N LEU A 9 47.30 -26.02 -6.21
CA LEU A 9 47.21 -24.55 -6.28
C LEU A 9 45.97 -24.11 -7.07
N VAL A 10 45.64 -24.83 -8.14
CA VAL A 10 44.47 -24.57 -9.00
C VAL A 10 43.16 -24.76 -8.24
N TRP A 11 43.08 -25.76 -7.35
CA TRP A 11 41.87 -26.02 -6.57
C TRP A 11 41.61 -24.97 -5.47
N LYS A 12 42.66 -24.41 -4.87
CA LYS A 12 42.55 -23.33 -3.87
C LYS A 12 42.11 -22.00 -4.49
N VAL A 13 42.57 -21.68 -5.70
CA VAL A 13 42.14 -20.48 -6.43
C VAL A 13 40.69 -20.60 -6.90
N ALA A 14 40.27 -21.77 -7.39
CA ALA A 14 38.89 -22.03 -7.77
C ALA A 14 37.92 -21.98 -6.59
N ALA A 15 38.29 -22.54 -5.43
CA ALA A 15 37.50 -22.48 -4.21
C ALA A 15 37.39 -21.04 -3.64
N GLY A 16 38.47 -20.26 -3.69
CA GLY A 16 38.46 -18.84 -3.28
C GLY A 16 37.59 -17.96 -4.19
N ALA A 17 37.62 -18.18 -5.50
CA ALA A 17 36.76 -17.47 -6.46
C ALA A 17 35.28 -17.83 -6.29
N ALA A 18 34.96 -19.10 -6.04
CA ALA A 18 33.59 -19.54 -5.76
C ALA A 18 33.04 -18.93 -4.45
N LEU A 19 33.86 -18.84 -3.40
CA LEU A 19 33.46 -18.25 -2.12
C LEU A 19 33.22 -16.73 -2.24
N LEU A 20 34.06 -16.01 -2.99
CA LEU A 20 33.87 -14.57 -3.24
C LEU A 20 32.64 -14.29 -4.11
N LEU A 21 32.33 -15.14 -5.09
CA LEU A 21 31.09 -15.05 -5.86
C LEU A 21 29.86 -15.30 -4.99
N ILE A 22 29.88 -16.33 -4.13
CA ILE A 22 28.78 -16.62 -3.20
C ILE A 22 28.59 -15.47 -2.20
N LEU A 23 29.66 -14.95 -1.60
CA LEU A 23 29.60 -13.80 -0.69
C LEU A 23 29.13 -12.52 -1.39
N GLY A 24 29.53 -12.29 -2.65
CA GLY A 24 29.04 -11.18 -3.47
C GLY A 24 27.54 -11.29 -3.77
N THR A 25 27.06 -12.48 -4.13
CA THR A 25 25.61 -12.74 -4.32
C THR A 25 24.82 -12.66 -3.03
N ALA A 26 25.37 -13.15 -1.90
CA ALA A 26 24.72 -13.05 -0.61
C ALA A 26 24.65 -11.59 -0.13
N ALA A 27 25.74 -10.83 -0.25
CA ALA A 27 25.79 -9.42 0.11
C ALA A 27 24.81 -8.57 -0.72
N THR A 28 24.70 -8.83 -2.03
CA THR A 28 23.71 -8.16 -2.88
C THR A 28 22.28 -8.55 -2.50
N ILE A 29 21.97 -9.83 -2.31
CA ILE A 29 20.62 -10.27 -1.87
C ILE A 29 20.26 -9.66 -0.50
N THR A 30 21.22 -9.61 0.43
CA THR A 30 21.00 -9.06 1.77
C THR A 30 20.81 -7.55 1.72
N TYR A 31 21.59 -6.84 0.89
CA TYR A 31 21.43 -5.43 0.62
C TYR A 31 20.05 -5.12 0.03
N PHE A 32 19.64 -5.83 -1.03
CA PHE A 32 18.32 -5.66 -1.64
C PHE A 32 17.17 -5.97 -0.68
N ASN A 33 17.34 -6.93 0.24
CA ASN A 33 16.32 -7.21 1.26
C ASN A 33 16.27 -6.16 2.37
N HIS A 34 17.38 -5.47 2.67
CA HIS A 34 17.41 -4.38 3.65
C HIS A 34 16.97 -3.03 3.08
N THR A 35 17.05 -2.82 1.76
CA THR A 35 16.60 -1.58 1.11
C THR A 35 15.16 -1.61 0.65
N ARG A 36 14.41 -2.73 0.81
CA ARG A 36 12.97 -2.75 0.48
C ARG A 36 12.20 -1.89 1.46
N PRO A 37 11.35 -0.96 0.99
CA PRO A 37 10.41 -0.27 1.87
C PRO A 37 9.54 -1.31 2.60
N PRO A 38 9.43 -1.28 3.94
CA PRO A 38 8.60 -2.21 4.70
C PRO A 38 7.13 -2.00 4.35
N ALA A 39 6.28 -3.04 4.43
CA ALA A 39 4.83 -2.91 4.21
C ALA A 39 4.21 -1.82 5.09
N LEU A 40 3.16 -1.16 4.61
CA LEU A 40 2.43 -0.20 5.44
C LEU A 40 1.86 -0.90 6.67
N GLY A 41 2.33 -0.46 7.85
CA GLY A 41 1.87 -0.94 9.14
C GLY A 41 0.93 0.05 9.82
N LEU A 42 0.43 -0.34 11.00
CA LEU A 42 -0.38 0.54 11.84
C LEU A 42 0.37 1.85 12.10
N ALA A 43 -0.27 2.98 11.78
CA ALA A 43 0.27 4.28 12.13
C ALA A 43 0.50 4.37 13.65
N SER A 44 1.58 5.04 14.03
CA SER A 44 1.80 5.38 15.44
C SER A 44 0.73 6.37 15.88
N ALA A 45 0.17 6.17 17.08
CA ALA A 45 -0.83 7.08 17.62
C ALA A 45 -0.21 8.49 17.76
N THR A 46 -0.58 9.39 16.85
CA THR A 46 -0.18 10.81 16.92
C THR A 46 -1.19 11.59 17.75
N ALA A 47 -0.77 12.74 18.29
CA ALA A 47 -1.67 13.67 18.96
C ALA A 47 -2.92 13.93 18.09
N ARG A 48 -4.10 13.91 18.72
CA ARG A 48 -5.40 14.10 18.05
C ARG A 48 -5.55 15.55 17.61
N THR A 49 -4.98 15.89 16.45
CA THR A 49 -5.31 17.10 15.72
C THR A 49 -6.26 16.69 14.59
N PRO A 50 -7.56 17.02 14.69
CA PRO A 50 -8.50 16.72 13.61
C PRO A 50 -8.06 17.34 12.29
N ALA A 51 -8.32 16.61 11.20
CA ALA A 51 -8.15 17.09 9.85
C ALA A 51 -8.88 18.43 9.68
N PRO A 52 -8.30 19.37 8.92
CA PRO A 52 -9.01 20.57 8.52
C PRO A 52 -10.38 20.21 7.89
N PRO A 53 -11.38 21.10 8.03
CA PRO A 53 -12.63 20.91 7.31
C PRO A 53 -12.37 20.81 5.80
N PRO A 54 -13.23 20.10 5.05
CA PRO A 54 -13.08 19.97 3.60
C PRO A 54 -12.97 21.35 2.93
N VAL A 55 -12.08 21.48 1.95
CA VAL A 55 -11.89 22.74 1.23
C VAL A 55 -12.92 22.80 0.10
N PRO A 56 -13.80 23.82 0.04
CA PRO A 56 -14.74 23.96 -1.07
C PRO A 56 -14.03 24.00 -2.42
N GLY A 57 -14.42 23.11 -3.34
CA GLY A 57 -13.83 23.02 -4.68
C GLY A 57 -12.58 22.14 -4.79
N ASP A 58 -12.13 21.48 -3.71
CA ASP A 58 -11.16 20.40 -3.84
C ASP A 58 -11.86 19.14 -4.39
N LEU A 59 -11.48 18.75 -5.61
CA LEU A 59 -12.02 17.59 -6.31
C LEU A 59 -11.83 16.28 -5.50
N LEU A 60 -10.76 16.16 -4.71
CA LEU A 60 -10.54 14.97 -3.87
C LEU A 60 -11.58 14.87 -2.75
N ASP A 61 -11.98 15.99 -2.16
CA ASP A 61 -13.05 16.05 -1.15
C ASP A 61 -14.44 15.86 -1.78
N GLU A 62 -14.61 16.24 -3.06
CA GLU A 62 -15.87 16.05 -3.79
C GLU A 62 -16.13 14.59 -4.15
N VAL A 63 -15.11 13.84 -4.59
CA VAL A 63 -15.21 12.43 -4.96
C VAL A 63 -15.70 11.58 -3.78
N CYS A 64 -15.17 11.82 -2.59
CA CYS A 64 -15.64 11.20 -1.36
C CYS A 64 -16.30 12.23 -0.43
N ARG A 65 -17.29 12.96 -0.95
CA ARG A 65 -18.06 13.93 -0.17
C ARG A 65 -18.58 13.32 1.12
N ARG A 66 -18.17 13.91 2.25
CA ARG A 66 -18.61 13.48 3.59
C ARG A 66 -20.11 13.70 3.74
N PRO A 67 -20.86 12.71 4.27
CA PRO A 67 -22.29 12.87 4.54
C PRO A 67 -22.48 13.85 5.71
N SER A 68 -23.57 14.62 5.65
CA SER A 68 -24.01 15.46 6.76
C SER A 68 -24.63 14.59 7.87
N VAL A 69 -23.77 13.99 8.69
CA VAL A 69 -24.17 13.28 9.91
C VAL A 69 -23.81 14.17 11.10
N PRO A 70 -24.67 14.33 12.12
CA PRO A 70 -24.31 15.04 13.34
C PRO A 70 -23.09 14.36 14.00
N GLY A 71 -21.90 14.88 13.72
CA GLY A 71 -20.66 14.50 14.38
C GLY A 71 -20.68 15.08 15.78
N ASN A 72 -20.73 14.22 16.79
CA ASN A 72 -20.45 14.63 18.14
C ASN A 72 -19.06 14.08 18.46
N ALA A 73 -18.02 14.91 18.33
CA ALA A 73 -16.64 14.56 18.67
C ALA A 73 -16.51 14.02 20.11
N ALA A 74 -17.48 14.35 20.98
CA ALA A 74 -17.62 13.86 22.35
C ALA A 74 -18.43 12.55 22.50
N SER A 75 -18.93 11.96 21.40
CA SER A 75 -19.66 10.70 21.46
C SER A 75 -18.72 9.55 21.84
N THR A 76 -19.01 8.91 22.97
CA THR A 76 -18.33 7.68 23.40
C THR A 76 -18.81 6.49 22.56
N GLY A 77 -17.94 5.50 22.37
CA GLY A 77 -18.25 4.28 21.59
C GLY A 77 -17.81 4.33 20.12
N ILE A 78 -18.00 3.23 19.40
CA ILE A 78 -17.52 3.03 18.02
C ILE A 78 -18.47 3.61 16.97
N SER A 79 -19.77 3.71 17.26
CA SER A 79 -20.77 4.18 16.30
C SER A 79 -20.58 5.66 15.97
N GLY A 80 -20.76 6.01 14.70
CA GLY A 80 -20.64 7.38 14.19
C GLY A 80 -19.85 7.47 12.88
N LEU A 81 -19.64 8.71 12.45
CA LEU A 81 -18.81 9.04 11.31
C LEU A 81 -17.34 9.08 11.74
N TRP A 82 -16.50 8.33 11.05
CA TRP A 82 -15.06 8.32 11.20
C TRP A 82 -14.43 8.91 9.94
N VAL A 83 -13.53 9.86 10.11
CA VAL A 83 -12.93 10.63 9.01
C VAL A 83 -11.45 10.33 8.94
N ILE A 84 -10.93 10.09 7.74
CA ILE A 84 -9.49 9.89 7.51
C ILE A 84 -8.72 11.17 7.86
N GLN A 85 -7.63 11.00 8.59
CA GLN A 85 -6.77 12.08 9.08
C GLN A 85 -5.47 12.18 8.27
N PRO A 86 -4.76 13.33 8.33
CA PRO A 86 -3.40 13.46 7.83
C PRO A 86 -2.46 12.36 8.36
N HIS A 87 -1.38 12.10 7.63
CA HIS A 87 -0.45 10.98 7.85
C HIS A 87 -1.04 9.58 7.60
N SER A 88 -2.26 9.51 7.09
CA SER A 88 -2.74 8.31 6.40
C SER A 88 -2.05 8.19 5.04
N ALA A 89 -1.75 6.97 4.62
CA ALA A 89 -1.04 6.67 3.39
C ALA A 89 -1.65 5.48 2.66
N ALA A 90 -1.56 5.51 1.33
CA ALA A 90 -1.89 4.39 0.47
C ALA A 90 -0.80 4.22 -0.58
N GLY A 91 -0.68 3.01 -1.12
CA GLY A 91 0.32 2.71 -2.12
C GLY A 91 0.12 1.36 -2.76
N TYR A 92 1.09 0.99 -3.58
CA TYR A 92 1.14 -0.33 -4.20
C TYR A 92 2.52 -0.97 -4.06
N ARG A 93 2.57 -2.28 -4.26
CA ARG A 93 3.79 -3.08 -4.46
C ARG A 93 3.62 -3.92 -5.71
N ALA A 94 4.49 -3.70 -6.69
CA ALA A 94 4.55 -4.49 -7.90
C ALA A 94 5.80 -5.37 -7.87
N HIS A 95 5.61 -6.69 -7.98
CA HIS A 95 6.73 -7.62 -8.05
C HIS A 95 7.34 -7.59 -9.45
N GLU A 96 8.61 -7.23 -9.54
CA GLU A 96 9.36 -7.06 -10.79
C GLU A 96 10.49 -8.07 -10.93
N LYS A 97 10.77 -8.46 -12.17
CA LYS A 97 11.96 -9.21 -12.58
C LYS A 97 12.71 -8.41 -13.63
N PHE A 98 14.03 -8.28 -13.46
CA PHE A 98 14.90 -7.61 -14.42
C PHE A 98 15.69 -8.67 -15.21
N ALA A 99 15.87 -8.46 -16.51
CA ALA A 99 16.43 -9.46 -17.43
C ALA A 99 17.85 -9.96 -17.04
N GLU A 100 18.61 -9.18 -16.26
CA GLU A 100 19.99 -9.47 -15.87
C GLU A 100 20.20 -9.69 -14.36
N VAL A 101 19.16 -9.57 -13.53
CA VAL A 101 19.27 -9.67 -12.06
C VAL A 101 18.26 -10.69 -11.52
N THR A 102 18.77 -11.77 -10.92
CA THR A 102 17.96 -12.84 -10.29
C THR A 102 17.20 -12.38 -9.04
N SER A 103 17.39 -11.13 -8.59
CA SER A 103 16.77 -10.63 -7.37
C SER A 103 15.36 -10.12 -7.68
N PRO A 104 14.30 -10.68 -7.06
CA PRO A 104 12.95 -10.12 -7.16
C PRO A 104 12.97 -8.73 -6.52
N HIS A 105 12.58 -7.72 -7.27
CA HIS A 105 12.48 -6.35 -6.79
C HIS A 105 11.00 -6.02 -6.58
N ASP A 106 10.69 -5.23 -5.56
CA ASP A 106 9.33 -4.71 -5.36
C ASP A 106 9.36 -3.23 -5.69
N ALA A 107 8.71 -2.84 -6.77
CA ALA A 107 8.41 -1.44 -7.01
C ALA A 107 7.34 -1.00 -6.02
N VAL A 108 7.71 -0.07 -5.13
CA VAL A 108 6.84 0.46 -4.08
C VAL A 108 6.66 1.95 -4.30
N ALA A 109 5.42 2.39 -4.47
CA ALA A 109 5.08 3.81 -4.49
C ALA A 109 3.94 4.12 -3.52
N ARG A 110 3.99 5.30 -2.90
CA ARG A 110 3.01 5.75 -1.88
C ARG A 110 2.61 7.20 -2.06
N THR A 111 1.45 7.52 -1.52
CA THR A 111 0.90 8.88 -1.43
C THR A 111 0.19 9.08 -0.09
N GLU A 112 0.28 10.28 0.47
CA GLU A 112 -0.51 10.72 1.62
C GLU A 112 -1.69 11.62 1.19
N ARG A 113 -1.82 11.95 -0.10
CA ARG A 113 -2.95 12.73 -0.62
C ARG A 113 -4.15 11.81 -0.79
N MET A 114 -4.94 11.73 0.27
CA MET A 114 -6.19 10.99 0.30
C MET A 114 -7.25 11.71 1.13
N SER A 115 -8.50 11.38 0.85
CA SER A 115 -9.65 11.80 1.64
C SER A 115 -10.54 10.59 1.87
N GLY A 116 -11.36 10.65 2.91
CA GLY A 116 -12.38 9.64 3.09
C GLY A 116 -13.00 9.61 4.46
N TRP A 117 -13.98 8.73 4.56
CA TRP A 117 -14.80 8.56 5.74
C TRP A 117 -15.44 7.18 5.76
N LEU A 118 -15.78 6.71 6.96
CA LEU A 118 -16.51 5.47 7.23
C LEU A 118 -17.68 5.79 8.16
N LEU A 119 -18.84 5.22 7.89
CA LEU A 119 -20.00 5.30 8.77
C LEU A 119 -20.17 3.96 9.48
N VAL A 120 -20.03 3.99 10.81
CA VAL A 120 -20.25 2.82 11.67
C VAL A 120 -21.56 2.99 12.42
N GLY A 121 -22.44 2.00 12.30
CA GLY A 121 -23.69 1.89 13.05
C GLY A 121 -23.63 0.77 14.09
N GLY A 122 -24.79 0.42 14.64
CA GLY A 122 -24.91 -0.62 15.66
C GLY A 122 -24.52 -0.13 17.05
N SER A 123 -24.12 -1.07 17.91
CA SER A 123 -23.65 -0.84 19.28
C SER A 123 -22.18 -1.26 19.44
N ASP A 124 -21.56 -0.87 20.54
CA ASP A 124 -20.17 -1.27 20.87
C ASP A 124 -19.99 -2.79 20.89
N SER A 125 -21.01 -3.54 21.32
CA SER A 125 -21.00 -5.01 21.31
C SER A 125 -21.31 -5.66 19.96
N ALA A 126 -21.82 -4.90 18.98
CA ALA A 126 -22.22 -5.38 17.67
C ALA A 126 -22.06 -4.28 16.61
N PRO A 127 -20.82 -3.82 16.35
CA PRO A 127 -20.58 -2.76 15.39
C PRO A 127 -20.90 -3.20 13.97
N LEU A 128 -21.41 -2.27 13.17
CA LEU A 128 -21.79 -2.50 11.78
C LEU A 128 -21.11 -1.45 10.90
N MET A 129 -20.27 -1.89 9.95
CA MET A 129 -19.92 -1.04 8.82
C MET A 129 -21.21 -0.78 8.04
N VAL A 130 -21.62 0.48 7.91
CA VAL A 130 -22.81 0.86 7.14
C VAL A 130 -22.41 1.18 5.70
N THR A 131 -21.40 2.04 5.54
CA THR A 131 -20.87 2.47 4.24
C THR A 131 -19.61 3.30 4.47
N GLY A 132 -18.94 3.71 3.40
CA GLY A 132 -17.80 4.62 3.44
C GLY A 132 -17.36 5.01 2.05
N CYS A 133 -16.37 5.90 1.99
CA CYS A 133 -15.70 6.26 0.75
C CYS A 133 -14.27 6.65 1.09
N ILE A 134 -13.31 6.05 0.40
CA ILE A 134 -11.88 6.38 0.50
C ILE A 134 -11.39 6.72 -0.90
N ALA A 135 -10.91 7.93 -1.12
CA ALA A 135 -10.33 8.37 -2.37
C ALA A 135 -8.84 8.67 -2.20
N VAL A 136 -8.04 8.18 -3.14
CA VAL A 136 -6.58 8.35 -3.16
C VAL A 136 -6.18 9.07 -4.43
N ASP A 137 -5.46 10.18 -4.31
CA ASP A 137 -4.92 10.93 -5.45
C ASP A 137 -3.64 10.24 -5.96
N VAL A 138 -3.78 9.50 -7.07
CA VAL A 138 -2.67 8.70 -7.62
C VAL A 138 -1.66 9.53 -8.40
N ARG A 139 -1.96 10.81 -8.68
CA ARG A 139 -1.01 11.74 -9.32
C ARG A 139 0.16 12.11 -8.42
N THR A 140 0.04 11.87 -7.12
CA THR A 140 1.08 12.19 -6.13
C THR A 140 1.72 10.94 -5.55
N LEU A 141 1.57 9.79 -6.23
CA LEU A 141 2.37 8.60 -5.94
C LEU A 141 3.85 8.90 -6.14
N HIS A 142 4.65 8.48 -5.16
CA HIS A 142 6.09 8.62 -5.17
C HIS A 142 6.77 7.30 -4.81
N SER A 143 7.75 6.91 -5.63
CA SER A 143 8.54 5.70 -5.50
C SER A 143 9.47 5.77 -4.29
N LEU A 144 9.50 4.70 -3.49
CA LEU A 144 10.28 4.63 -2.26
C LEU A 144 11.40 3.59 -2.31
N ASP A 145 11.32 2.64 -3.23
CA ASP A 145 12.39 1.68 -3.47
C ASP A 145 13.58 2.31 -4.21
N VAL A 146 14.71 1.60 -4.13
CA VAL A 146 15.98 2.03 -4.65
C VAL A 146 16.57 0.91 -5.50
N LEU A 147 16.86 1.23 -6.75
CA LEU A 147 17.59 0.38 -7.68
C LEU A 147 18.98 0.97 -7.92
N PRO A 148 20.08 0.25 -7.60
CA PRO A 148 21.42 0.75 -7.85
C PRO A 148 21.63 1.13 -9.32
N GLY A 149 21.99 2.39 -9.57
CA GLY A 149 22.24 2.91 -10.92
C GLY A 149 21.00 3.36 -11.70
N PHE A 150 19.80 3.36 -11.09
CA PHE A 150 18.55 3.82 -11.70
C PHE A 150 17.90 4.91 -10.85
N ASP A 151 17.41 5.97 -11.49
CA ASP A 151 16.55 6.98 -10.85
C ASP A 151 15.11 6.45 -10.82
N THR A 152 14.58 6.15 -9.64
CA THR A 152 13.22 5.63 -9.47
C THR A 152 12.15 6.72 -9.65
N GLY A 153 12.52 8.00 -9.70
CA GLY A 153 11.61 9.12 -10.00
C GLY A 153 11.03 9.07 -11.43
N ASP A 154 11.78 8.55 -12.41
CA ASP A 154 11.26 8.33 -13.77
C ASP A 154 10.12 7.28 -13.79
N ARG A 155 10.07 6.42 -12.78
CA ARG A 155 9.01 5.41 -12.64
C ARG A 155 7.71 6.01 -12.11
N ASP A 156 7.74 7.10 -11.34
CA ASP A 156 6.53 7.76 -10.85
C ASP A 156 5.65 8.19 -12.03
N LYS A 157 6.28 8.75 -13.07
CA LYS A 157 5.59 9.11 -14.31
C LYS A 157 5.00 7.90 -15.01
N SER A 158 5.76 6.81 -15.11
CA SER A 158 5.29 5.58 -15.74
C SER A 158 4.09 4.98 -15.00
N ALA A 159 4.14 4.93 -13.67
CA ALA A 159 3.02 4.47 -12.85
C ALA A 159 1.77 5.35 -13.02
N GLN A 160 1.95 6.67 -13.05
CA GLN A 160 0.86 7.61 -13.32
C GLN A 160 0.26 7.42 -14.72
N ASP A 161 1.10 7.17 -15.73
CA ASP A 161 0.67 6.93 -17.11
C ASP A 161 -0.10 5.59 -17.22
N PHE A 162 0.38 4.50 -16.61
CA PHE A 162 -0.33 3.22 -16.56
C PHE A 162 -1.69 3.31 -15.86
N LEU A 163 -1.79 4.11 -14.81
CA LEU A 163 -3.06 4.36 -14.10
C LEU A 163 -3.97 5.35 -14.83
N GLY A 164 -3.52 5.97 -15.93
CA GLY A 164 -4.26 7.03 -16.59
C GLY A 164 -4.53 8.23 -15.68
N ALA A 165 -3.64 8.52 -14.72
CA ALA A 165 -3.85 9.45 -13.61
C ALA A 165 -4.16 10.91 -14.03
N ARG A 166 -3.87 11.27 -15.29
CA ARG A 166 -4.28 12.56 -15.87
C ARG A 166 -5.80 12.65 -16.09
N SER A 167 -6.40 11.56 -16.56
CA SER A 167 -7.83 11.48 -16.88
C SER A 167 -8.64 10.90 -15.72
N HIS A 168 -8.03 9.99 -14.94
CA HIS A 168 -8.62 9.31 -13.81
C HIS A 168 -7.73 9.48 -12.57
N PRO A 169 -7.72 10.68 -11.96
CA PRO A 169 -6.76 11.02 -10.90
C PRO A 169 -6.99 10.31 -9.57
N TYR A 170 -8.14 9.64 -9.41
CA TYR A 170 -8.55 9.06 -8.13
C TYR A 170 -8.79 7.57 -8.24
N VAL A 171 -8.25 6.83 -7.27
CA VAL A 171 -8.67 5.47 -6.96
C VAL A 171 -9.63 5.53 -5.78
N VAL A 172 -10.79 4.88 -5.89
CA VAL A 172 -11.86 4.99 -4.91
C VAL A 172 -12.25 3.62 -4.37
N PHE A 173 -12.31 3.48 -3.05
CA PHE A 173 -12.85 2.28 -2.39
C PHE A 173 -14.12 2.60 -1.61
N GLN A 174 -15.17 1.82 -1.83
CA GLN A 174 -16.46 1.93 -1.15
C GLN A 174 -16.82 0.61 -0.46
N PRO A 175 -16.70 0.50 0.87
CA PRO A 175 -16.98 -0.72 1.60
C PRO A 175 -18.48 -1.06 1.60
N TYR A 176 -18.77 -2.36 1.49
CA TYR A 176 -20.10 -2.89 1.67
C TYR A 176 -20.53 -2.89 3.14
N PRO A 177 -21.84 -2.85 3.43
CA PRO A 177 -22.34 -3.04 4.78
C PRO A 177 -21.95 -4.42 5.31
N VAL A 178 -21.32 -4.48 6.49
CA VAL A 178 -20.89 -5.75 7.10
C VAL A 178 -20.78 -5.65 8.62
N ALA A 179 -21.17 -6.70 9.32
CA ALA A 179 -20.97 -6.79 10.76
C ALA A 179 -19.46 -6.87 11.08
N LEU A 180 -18.98 -5.95 11.90
CA LEU A 180 -17.58 -5.88 12.29
C LEU A 180 -17.35 -6.80 13.49
N ARG A 181 -16.53 -7.84 13.30
CA ARG A 181 -16.12 -8.76 14.37
C ARG A 181 -14.93 -8.17 15.12
N LEU A 182 -15.18 -7.18 15.96
CA LEU A 182 -14.16 -6.53 16.80
C LEU A 182 -14.68 -6.30 18.22
N ASN A 183 -13.77 -6.34 19.19
CA ASN A 183 -13.97 -5.98 20.58
C ASN A 183 -13.62 -4.49 20.77
N THR A 184 -14.63 -3.63 20.89
CA THR A 184 -14.45 -2.18 21.05
C THR A 184 -13.87 -1.78 22.40
N SER A 185 -13.80 -2.71 23.36
CA SER A 185 -13.26 -2.45 24.70
C SER A 185 -11.79 -2.85 24.83
N SER A 186 -11.16 -3.37 23.76
CA SER A 186 -9.75 -3.74 23.72
C SER A 186 -8.96 -2.77 22.86
N ASP A 187 -7.79 -2.38 23.37
CA ASP A 187 -6.78 -1.58 22.66
C ASP A 187 -5.78 -2.45 21.87
N ASP A 188 -6.00 -3.76 21.83
CA ASP A 188 -5.15 -4.69 21.09
C ASP A 188 -5.38 -4.57 19.57
N VAL A 189 -4.41 -5.08 18.81
CA VAL A 189 -4.56 -5.22 17.36
C VAL A 189 -5.55 -6.34 17.07
N GLN A 190 -6.52 -6.06 16.21
CA GLN A 190 -7.60 -6.98 15.82
C GLN A 190 -7.66 -7.09 14.30
N HIS A 191 -8.04 -8.25 13.79
CA HIS A 191 -8.05 -8.52 12.35
C HIS A 191 -9.47 -8.38 11.78
N VAL A 192 -9.61 -7.56 10.76
CA VAL A 192 -10.87 -7.27 10.07
C VAL A 192 -10.70 -7.54 8.58
N SER A 193 -11.75 -8.05 7.93
CA SER A 193 -11.83 -8.10 6.47
C SER A 193 -12.95 -7.20 5.99
N LEU A 194 -12.64 -6.33 5.05
CA LEU A 194 -13.58 -5.36 4.51
C LEU A 194 -13.67 -5.51 2.99
N ALA A 195 -14.82 -6.00 2.54
CA ALA A 195 -15.14 -6.09 1.12
C ALA A 195 -15.82 -4.79 0.65
N GLY A 196 -15.60 -4.43 -0.61
CA GLY A 196 -16.19 -3.24 -1.22
C GLY A 196 -15.91 -3.17 -2.72
N ASP A 197 -16.45 -2.15 -3.35
CA ASP A 197 -16.08 -1.78 -4.72
C ASP A 197 -14.79 -0.96 -4.72
N LEU A 198 -13.84 -1.37 -5.53
CA LEU A 198 -12.60 -0.66 -5.82
C LEU A 198 -12.65 -0.18 -7.27
N ASP A 199 -12.64 1.14 -7.46
CA ASP A 199 -12.58 1.80 -8.76
C ASP A 199 -11.16 2.27 -9.04
N ILE A 200 -10.58 1.74 -10.12
CA ILE A 200 -9.31 2.19 -10.69
C ILE A 200 -9.56 2.48 -12.17
N GLY A 201 -9.21 3.68 -12.63
CA GLY A 201 -9.36 4.04 -14.04
C GLY A 201 -10.82 4.05 -14.53
N SER A 202 -11.79 4.34 -13.66
CA SER A 202 -13.24 4.25 -13.93
C SER A 202 -13.76 2.82 -14.17
N VAL A 203 -13.01 1.81 -13.72
CA VAL A 203 -13.41 0.41 -13.73
C VAL A 203 -13.59 -0.06 -12.28
N ALA A 204 -14.84 -0.27 -11.88
CA ALA A 204 -15.16 -0.81 -10.56
C ALA A 204 -15.10 -2.34 -10.54
N ARG A 205 -14.42 -2.90 -9.53
CA ARG A 205 -14.35 -4.33 -9.25
C ARG A 205 -14.46 -4.60 -7.74
N PRO A 206 -15.09 -5.71 -7.32
CA PRO A 206 -15.06 -6.11 -5.92
C PRO A 206 -13.63 -6.40 -5.46
N ALA A 207 -13.23 -5.84 -4.31
CA ALA A 207 -11.97 -6.14 -3.64
C ALA A 207 -12.22 -6.38 -2.14
N THR A 208 -11.35 -7.16 -1.50
CA THR A 208 -11.39 -7.39 -0.04
C THR A 208 -10.05 -7.03 0.58
N PHE A 209 -10.05 -6.03 1.45
CA PHE A 209 -8.89 -5.67 2.26
C PHE A 209 -8.86 -6.49 3.53
N LYS A 210 -7.71 -7.08 3.82
CA LYS A 210 -7.39 -7.66 5.14
C LYS A 210 -6.66 -6.61 5.94
N LEU A 211 -7.21 -6.23 7.09
CA LEU A 211 -6.78 -5.10 7.89
C LEU A 211 -6.45 -5.55 9.31
N ASP A 212 -5.31 -5.09 9.80
CA ASP A 212 -5.05 -4.92 11.22
C ASP A 212 -5.69 -3.61 11.66
N VAL A 213 -6.49 -3.64 12.72
CA VAL A 213 -7.23 -2.49 13.24
C VAL A 213 -6.99 -2.41 14.74
N ARG A 214 -6.76 -1.19 15.22
CA ARG A 214 -6.67 -0.88 16.65
C ARG A 214 -7.52 0.34 16.95
N LEU A 215 -8.43 0.20 17.91
CA LEU A 215 -9.15 1.31 18.52
C LEU A 215 -8.43 1.65 19.82
N LYS A 216 -7.93 2.88 19.95
CA LYS A 216 -7.26 3.34 21.16
C LYS A 216 -7.46 4.84 21.34
N ASP A 217 -7.78 5.28 22.55
CA ASP A 217 -7.94 6.70 22.88
C ASP A 217 -8.91 7.47 21.96
N GLY A 218 -9.97 6.81 21.47
CA GLY A 218 -10.94 7.41 20.54
C GLY A 218 -10.42 7.61 19.12
N GLN A 219 -9.32 6.95 18.76
CA GLN A 219 -8.73 6.91 17.42
C GLN A 219 -8.76 5.48 16.88
N VAL A 220 -9.09 5.35 15.60
CA VAL A 220 -8.93 4.08 14.87
C VAL A 220 -7.66 4.19 14.02
N THR A 221 -6.71 3.30 14.24
CA THR A 221 -5.60 3.05 13.31
C THR A 221 -5.86 1.75 12.58
N ALA A 222 -5.78 1.74 11.25
CA ALA A 222 -5.94 0.54 10.44
C ALA A 222 -4.80 0.43 9.43
N ALA A 223 -4.29 -0.77 9.18
CA ALA A 223 -3.32 -0.99 8.13
C ALA A 223 -3.53 -2.36 7.51
N GLY A 224 -3.24 -2.49 6.23
CA GLY A 224 -3.39 -3.77 5.57
C GLY A 224 -3.37 -3.66 4.07
N GLN A 225 -3.85 -4.71 3.42
CA GLN A 225 -3.64 -4.87 1.99
C GLN A 225 -4.72 -5.72 1.31
N THR A 226 -4.75 -5.60 0.00
CA THR A 226 -5.43 -6.51 -0.92
C THR A 226 -4.53 -6.79 -2.12
N THR A 227 -4.82 -7.83 -2.89
CA THR A 227 -4.11 -8.15 -4.14
C THR A 227 -5.12 -8.09 -5.27
N VAL A 228 -4.77 -7.39 -6.35
CA VAL A 228 -5.61 -7.21 -7.53
C VAL A 228 -4.83 -7.54 -8.79
N SER A 229 -5.51 -8.02 -9.82
CA SER A 229 -4.91 -8.15 -11.15
C SER A 229 -5.08 -6.85 -11.93
N VAL A 230 -4.02 -6.34 -12.55
CA VAL A 230 -4.08 -5.15 -13.43
C VAL A 230 -5.02 -5.35 -14.63
N HIS A 231 -5.17 -6.60 -15.10
CA HIS A 231 -6.04 -6.94 -16.22
C HIS A 231 -7.52 -6.70 -15.93
N ASP A 232 -7.95 -6.85 -14.67
CA ASP A 232 -9.34 -6.64 -14.27
C ASP A 232 -9.79 -5.18 -14.49
N TYR A 233 -8.81 -4.27 -14.51
CA TYR A 233 -8.98 -2.82 -14.68
C TYR A 233 -8.52 -2.33 -16.06
N GLY A 234 -8.13 -3.23 -16.98
CA GLY A 234 -7.66 -2.86 -18.31
C GLY A 234 -6.32 -2.11 -18.32
N ILE A 235 -5.49 -2.30 -17.28
CA ILE A 235 -4.16 -1.71 -17.18
C ILE A 235 -3.17 -2.68 -17.82
N GLU A 236 -2.36 -2.17 -18.75
CA GLU A 236 -1.29 -2.93 -19.41
C GLU A 236 0.06 -2.60 -18.76
N VAL A 237 0.78 -3.64 -18.31
CA VAL A 237 2.13 -3.52 -17.76
C VAL A 237 3.12 -4.34 -18.59
N PRO A 238 4.43 -4.04 -18.54
CA PRO A 238 5.43 -4.84 -19.26
C PRO A 238 5.54 -6.26 -18.68
N GLU A 239 4.99 -7.26 -19.36
CA GLU A 239 4.93 -8.66 -18.86
C GLU A 239 5.87 -9.64 -19.57
N GLU A 240 6.47 -9.23 -20.70
CA GLU A 240 7.35 -10.07 -21.49
C GLU A 240 8.83 -9.84 -21.15
N ALA A 241 9.62 -10.91 -21.14
CA ALA A 241 11.06 -10.87 -20.87
C ALA A 241 11.91 -10.31 -22.02
N GLY A 242 11.27 -9.82 -23.09
CA GLY A 242 11.93 -9.18 -24.24
C GLY A 242 12.35 -7.72 -23.99
N GLY A 243 11.99 -7.16 -22.83
CA GLY A 243 12.42 -5.86 -22.32
C GLY A 243 13.26 -5.97 -21.05
N PHE A 244 13.80 -4.83 -20.58
CA PHE A 244 14.65 -4.76 -19.38
C PHE A 244 13.91 -5.15 -18.08
N VAL A 245 12.58 -5.00 -18.03
CA VAL A 245 11.72 -5.23 -16.84
C VAL A 245 10.49 -6.05 -17.21
N ARG A 246 10.15 -7.01 -16.34
CA ARG A 246 8.89 -7.76 -16.33
C ARG A 246 8.17 -7.55 -15.01
N VAL A 247 6.90 -7.17 -15.07
CA VAL A 247 6.02 -6.94 -13.91
C VAL A 247 5.09 -8.14 -13.72
N ASN A 248 4.84 -8.54 -12.47
CA ASN A 248 3.76 -9.46 -12.12
C ASN A 248 2.41 -8.71 -12.22
N PRO A 249 1.42 -9.19 -12.99
CA PRO A 249 0.12 -8.53 -13.09
C PRO A 249 -0.66 -8.52 -11.76
N ASP A 250 -0.32 -9.38 -10.80
CA ASP A 250 -0.87 -9.34 -9.45
C ASP A 250 -0.14 -8.29 -8.60
N ILE A 251 -0.85 -7.19 -8.32
CA ILE A 251 -0.34 -6.02 -7.58
C ILE A 251 -0.93 -6.01 -6.18
N ILE A 252 -0.07 -5.79 -5.18
CA ILE A 252 -0.52 -5.59 -3.80
C ILE A 252 -0.84 -4.12 -3.62
N LEU A 253 -2.06 -3.81 -3.19
CA LEU A 253 -2.45 -2.47 -2.73
C LEU A 253 -2.37 -2.45 -1.21
N GLU A 254 -1.71 -1.44 -0.65
CA GLU A 254 -1.49 -1.30 0.79
C GLU A 254 -2.02 0.04 1.31
N VAL A 255 -2.51 0.03 2.56
CA VAL A 255 -3.04 1.22 3.25
C VAL A 255 -2.55 1.29 4.69
N SER A 256 -2.39 2.51 5.20
CA SER A 256 -2.25 2.85 6.61
C SER A 256 -3.14 4.05 6.89
N LEU A 257 -4.16 3.89 7.72
CA LEU A 257 -5.21 4.85 7.95
C LEU A 257 -5.25 5.26 9.41
N ILE A 258 -5.43 6.55 9.64
CA ILE A 258 -5.78 7.14 10.93
C ILE A 258 -7.17 7.72 10.76
N LEU A 259 -8.12 7.32 11.62
CA LEU A 259 -9.47 7.87 11.62
C LEU A 259 -9.84 8.44 13.00
N LEU A 260 -10.53 9.59 12.96
CA LEU A 260 -11.10 10.26 14.13
C LEU A 260 -12.57 10.60 13.85
N LYS A 261 -13.35 10.71 14.92
CA LYS A 261 -14.67 11.33 14.85
C LYS A 261 -14.51 12.85 14.67
N PRO A 262 -15.26 13.48 13.76
CA PRO A 262 -15.24 14.93 13.57
C PRO A 262 -15.95 15.67 14.71
#